data_AF-A0AAW1Q7J3-F1
#
_entry.id   AF-A0AAW1Q7J3-F1
#
_cell.length_a   1.000
_cell.length_b   1.000
_cell.length_c   1.000
_cell.angle_alpha   90.00
_cell.angle_beta   90.00
_cell.angle_gamma   90.00
#
_symmetry.space_group_name_H-M   'P 1'
#
loop_
_entity.id
_entity.type
_entity.pdbx_description
1 polymer ?
#
loop_
_entity_poly.entity_id
_entity_poly.type
_entity_poly.pdbx_seq_one_letter_code
_entity_poly.pdbx_strand_id
1 'polypeptide(L)'
;MMAPCDRLWYLGQTHKGRQTNTEALSQPRQIHTQASVHPNVRGEEDSRCPKTSEPIRCDLTMAPTLTVGKTQLASLPVRAAQPRPPSAPCVRLPSPVQHLLSTKTKAVRPGASLVVHAQAAATAVQERTSQKTATPASLGYTMPGEFEKHAGCWMGWPDSPYLWRENAKPAQKEYTAIANAISQFEPVTMYANPESADDARAAFKDNPKVTVVELPICDGWTRDWGPSCIARDVDGKREVAGVHWDFDCYGGTIKKKLGQPTQVPDWSKDAVAGRTILEMNGLQVFEAPLHLEGGSIHSDGEGTLVCTEECLLHPSRNPHLGREGIEQVLKDYLGLKKIIWLWKGIAGDDAITNGHVDNFCCFARPGTVLLAWTDDQNDPQWERSNRAYDVLSTTTDAKGRKLEIIKIPCPPPLFRTYKEAEGVHPDHIKLGYCPRIPEERLPATYINHYVANGGVVMPSFGGPGLARATELDGLALEALQKAYPDRKVVAVKSRDVLLNAGNIHCITQQFPAAW
;
A
#
# COMPACT_ATOMS: atom_id res chain seq x y z
N MET A 1 -22.08 -29.34 -2.28
CA MET A 1 -21.10 -29.97 -1.37
C MET A 1 -19.91 -30.44 -2.20
N MET A 2 -18.85 -29.64 -2.24
CA MET A 2 -17.52 -30.05 -2.70
C MET A 2 -16.53 -29.43 -1.73
N ALA A 3 -15.64 -30.26 -1.19
CA ALA A 3 -14.68 -29.92 -0.16
C ALA A 3 -13.57 -28.99 -0.72
N PRO A 4 -12.97 -28.11 0.11
CA PRO A 4 -11.80 -27.35 -0.27
C PRO A 4 -10.52 -28.19 -0.12
N CYS A 5 -9.57 -27.92 -1.01
CA CYS A 5 -8.26 -28.55 -1.07
C CYS A 5 -7.33 -27.91 -0.03
N ASP A 6 -6.94 -28.67 1.00
CA ASP A 6 -5.94 -28.26 1.98
C ASP A 6 -4.55 -28.21 1.32
N ARG A 7 -3.94 -27.02 1.22
CA ARG A 7 -2.49 -26.88 1.03
C ARG A 7 -1.84 -26.67 2.40
N LEU A 8 -1.26 -27.75 2.91
CA LEU A 8 -0.40 -27.76 4.07
C LEU A 8 0.92 -27.03 3.77
N TRP A 9 1.22 -26.04 4.60
CA TRP A 9 2.52 -25.40 4.71
C TRP A 9 3.50 -26.37 5.39
N TYR A 10 4.61 -26.69 4.73
CA TYR A 10 5.74 -27.38 5.37
C TYR A 10 7.03 -26.59 5.16
N LEU A 11 7.64 -26.20 6.27
CA LEU A 11 8.91 -25.50 6.36
C LEU A 11 10.10 -26.48 6.31
N GLY A 12 11.08 -26.12 5.48
CA GLY A 12 12.50 -26.14 5.82
C GLY A 12 13.29 -27.42 5.55
N GLN A 13 14.27 -27.33 4.64
CA GLN A 13 15.67 -27.73 4.91
C GLN A 13 16.65 -26.87 4.10
N THR A 14 17.62 -26.32 4.81
CA THR A 14 18.72 -25.48 4.32
C THR A 14 19.82 -26.31 3.66
N HIS A 15 20.21 -26.01 2.42
CA HIS A 15 21.45 -26.51 1.83
C HIS A 15 22.53 -25.43 1.79
N LYS A 16 23.62 -25.67 2.53
CA LYS A 16 24.86 -24.89 2.48
C LYS A 16 25.62 -25.22 1.18
N GLY A 17 25.76 -24.24 0.30
CA GLY A 17 26.64 -24.28 -0.86
C GLY A 17 28.10 -24.14 -0.46
N ARG A 18 28.93 -25.08 -0.91
CA ARG A 18 30.39 -25.12 -0.78
C ARG A 18 31.03 -24.07 -1.69
N GLN A 19 31.94 -23.27 -1.13
CA GLN A 19 32.95 -22.52 -1.87
C GLN A 19 34.02 -23.48 -2.41
N THR A 20 34.41 -23.32 -3.67
CA THR A 20 35.62 -23.90 -4.24
C THR A 20 36.61 -22.78 -4.56
N ASN A 21 37.77 -22.83 -3.89
CA ASN A 21 38.98 -22.12 -4.27
C ASN A 21 39.52 -22.66 -5.61
N THR A 22 40.07 -21.79 -6.44
CA THR A 22 41.08 -22.16 -7.43
C THR A 22 42.08 -21.01 -7.53
N GLU A 23 43.32 -21.27 -7.13
CA GLU A 23 44.45 -20.37 -7.30
C GLU A 23 45.08 -20.55 -8.69
N ALA A 24 45.40 -19.40 -9.29
CA ALA A 24 46.51 -19.03 -10.18
C ALA A 24 47.22 -20.06 -11.07
N LEU A 25 47.41 -19.69 -12.36
CA LEU A 25 48.71 -19.66 -13.04
C LEU A 25 48.69 -18.85 -14.37
N SER A 26 49.58 -17.85 -14.44
CA SER A 26 50.34 -17.27 -15.59
C SER A 26 49.65 -16.65 -16.83
N GLN A 27 49.94 -15.36 -17.05
CA GLN A 27 49.83 -14.51 -18.26
C GLN A 27 50.97 -14.75 -19.30
N PRO A 28 51.14 -13.98 -20.41
CA PRO A 28 50.20 -13.35 -21.35
C PRO A 28 50.54 -13.64 -22.84
N ARG A 29 49.60 -13.40 -23.78
CA ARG A 29 49.92 -12.99 -25.17
C ARG A 29 48.89 -12.01 -25.72
N GLN A 30 49.36 -10.81 -26.09
CA GLN A 30 48.67 -9.85 -26.97
C GLN A 30 48.90 -10.26 -28.43
N ILE A 31 47.85 -10.24 -29.26
CA ILE A 31 47.94 -9.95 -30.71
C ILE A 31 46.69 -9.15 -31.11
N HIS A 32 46.91 -7.99 -31.74
CA HIS A 32 45.91 -7.17 -32.43
C HIS A 32 45.50 -7.79 -33.77
N THR A 33 44.23 -7.65 -34.18
CA THR A 33 43.85 -7.18 -35.54
C THR A 33 42.35 -6.85 -35.62
N GLN A 34 42.06 -5.73 -36.30
CA GLN A 34 40.73 -5.27 -36.74
C GLN A 34 40.22 -6.09 -37.94
N ALA A 35 38.90 -6.20 -38.12
CA ALA A 35 38.19 -5.81 -39.36
C ALA A 35 36.67 -6.12 -39.27
N SER A 36 35.89 -5.17 -39.77
CA SER A 36 34.45 -5.15 -40.02
C SER A 36 34.01 -5.97 -41.24
N VAL A 37 32.71 -6.31 -41.35
CA VAL A 37 31.78 -6.15 -42.51
C VAL A 37 30.61 -7.20 -42.49
N HIS A 38 29.38 -6.70 -42.60
CA HIS A 38 28.08 -7.38 -42.91
C HIS A 38 27.90 -7.58 -44.44
N PRO A 39 26.79 -8.12 -45.05
CA PRO A 39 25.54 -8.73 -44.55
C PRO A 39 25.02 -10.01 -45.33
N ASN A 40 23.83 -10.48 -44.90
CA ASN A 40 22.75 -11.20 -45.64
C ASN A 40 22.92 -12.67 -46.10
N VAL A 41 21.96 -13.54 -45.77
CA VAL A 41 20.82 -13.99 -46.63
C VAL A 41 19.99 -15.07 -45.89
N ARG A 42 18.69 -15.12 -46.25
CA ARG A 42 17.54 -15.95 -45.82
C ARG A 42 17.69 -17.47 -46.06
N GLY A 43 16.84 -18.27 -45.40
CA GLY A 43 16.46 -19.62 -45.83
C GLY A 43 15.52 -20.33 -44.84
N GLU A 44 14.28 -20.55 -45.26
CA GLU A 44 13.24 -21.38 -44.62
C GLU A 44 13.53 -22.88 -44.72
N GLU A 45 13.01 -23.68 -43.77
CA GLU A 45 12.11 -24.84 -43.97
C GLU A 45 12.24 -25.94 -42.88
N ASP A 46 11.11 -26.14 -42.20
CA ASP A 46 10.40 -27.41 -41.94
C ASP A 46 11.13 -28.66 -41.39
N SER A 47 10.66 -29.19 -40.24
CA SER A 47 10.01 -30.52 -40.14
C SER A 47 10.09 -31.19 -38.74
N ARG A 48 9.08 -32.03 -38.50
CA ARG A 48 8.57 -32.69 -37.28
C ARG A 48 9.49 -33.75 -36.62
N CYS A 49 9.42 -33.82 -35.26
CA CYS A 49 9.29 -34.97 -34.29
C CYS A 49 9.78 -36.40 -34.68
N PRO A 50 10.19 -37.35 -33.77
CA PRO A 50 9.69 -37.53 -32.38
C PRO A 50 10.58 -38.19 -31.28
N LYS A 51 10.10 -38.06 -30.02
CA LYS A 51 10.03 -38.98 -28.84
C LYS A 51 11.15 -39.98 -28.44
N THR A 52 11.24 -40.11 -27.09
CA THR A 52 11.56 -41.26 -26.19
C THR A 52 12.99 -41.45 -25.69
N SER A 53 13.18 -41.43 -24.35
CA SER A 53 13.49 -42.60 -23.48
C SER A 53 14.17 -42.21 -22.15
N GLU A 54 13.54 -42.60 -21.03
CA GLU A 54 14.17 -42.95 -19.73
C GLU A 54 14.88 -44.33 -19.87
N PRO A 55 15.64 -44.91 -18.90
CA PRO A 55 15.68 -44.67 -17.43
C PRO A 55 17.10 -44.74 -16.80
N ILE A 56 17.23 -44.76 -15.47
CA ILE A 56 18.04 -45.74 -14.68
C ILE A 56 17.99 -45.42 -13.16
N ARG A 57 17.63 -46.44 -12.37
CA ARG A 57 17.80 -46.56 -10.91
C ARG A 57 19.20 -47.06 -10.57
N CYS A 58 19.78 -46.62 -9.46
CA CYS A 58 20.81 -47.36 -8.72
C CYS A 58 20.63 -47.20 -7.19
N ASP A 59 20.40 -48.33 -6.52
CA ASP A 59 20.67 -48.53 -5.10
C ASP A 59 22.19 -48.68 -4.86
N LEU A 60 22.68 -48.28 -3.68
CA LEU A 60 23.60 -49.06 -2.81
C LEU A 60 24.12 -48.22 -1.61
N THR A 61 23.63 -48.61 -0.43
CA THR A 61 24.31 -48.88 0.85
C THR A 61 25.69 -48.29 1.20
N MET A 62 25.78 -47.91 2.50
CA MET A 62 26.88 -48.03 3.49
C MET A 62 27.41 -46.71 4.07
N ALA A 63 27.13 -46.53 5.37
CA ALA A 63 27.73 -45.54 6.26
C ALA A 63 29.10 -46.01 6.77
N PRO A 64 29.93 -45.08 7.23
CA PRO A 64 30.38 -45.21 8.61
C PRO A 64 30.40 -43.89 9.40
N THR A 65 30.21 -44.08 10.70
CA THR A 65 30.39 -43.18 11.84
C THR A 65 31.72 -42.44 11.87
N LEU A 66 31.70 -41.16 12.25
CA LEU A 66 32.88 -40.43 12.74
C LEU A 66 32.53 -39.47 13.89
N THR A 67 33.52 -39.33 14.75
CA THR A 67 33.48 -39.01 16.17
C THR A 67 33.54 -37.51 16.46
N VAL A 68 33.00 -37.12 17.61
CA VAL A 68 32.91 -35.75 18.13
C VAL A 68 34.29 -35.20 18.55
N GLY A 69 34.66 -34.03 18.03
CA GLY A 69 35.78 -33.22 18.50
C GLY A 69 35.30 -31.84 18.96
N LYS A 70 35.44 -31.56 20.27
CA LYS A 70 35.14 -30.28 20.92
C LYS A 70 36.18 -29.22 20.51
N THR A 71 35.74 -27.99 20.24
CA THR A 71 36.63 -26.82 20.26
C THR A 71 35.98 -25.64 20.98
N GLN A 72 36.75 -25.03 21.88
CA GLN A 72 36.39 -23.99 22.82
C GLN A 72 36.11 -22.64 22.17
N LEU A 73 35.14 -21.91 22.75
CA LEU A 73 34.88 -20.49 22.55
C LEU A 73 35.98 -19.65 23.21
N ALA A 74 36.56 -18.72 22.44
CA ALA A 74 37.38 -17.63 22.96
C ALA A 74 36.53 -16.35 23.05
N SER A 75 36.57 -15.74 24.22
CA SER A 75 35.90 -14.51 24.64
C SER A 75 36.58 -13.26 24.06
N LEU A 76 35.79 -12.26 23.67
CA LEU A 76 36.23 -10.90 23.37
C LEU A 76 35.88 -9.95 24.53
N PRO A 77 36.75 -9.01 24.92
CA PRO A 77 36.51 -8.12 26.06
C PRO A 77 35.71 -6.86 25.69
N VAL A 78 34.94 -6.41 26.68
CA VAL A 78 34.11 -5.19 26.70
C VAL A 78 34.87 -4.02 27.35
N ARG A 79 34.77 -2.83 26.75
CA ARG A 79 34.76 -1.43 27.30
C ARG A 79 35.46 -0.49 26.29
N ALA A 80 35.05 0.76 26.07
CA ALA A 80 34.59 1.75 27.04
C ALA A 80 33.63 2.80 26.43
N ALA A 81 32.82 3.38 27.32
CA ALA A 81 31.92 4.50 27.07
C ALA A 81 32.67 5.83 26.90
N GLN A 82 32.13 6.72 26.05
CA GLN A 82 32.52 8.12 25.95
C GLN A 82 31.35 9.06 26.31
N PRO A 83 31.62 10.31 26.74
CA PRO A 83 30.69 11.13 27.53
C PRO A 83 29.72 11.96 26.68
N ARG A 84 28.55 12.28 27.27
CA ARG A 84 27.52 13.16 26.70
C ARG A 84 27.96 14.63 26.70
N PRO A 85 27.61 15.42 25.67
CA PRO A 85 27.73 16.88 25.70
C PRO A 85 26.57 17.56 26.47
N PRO A 86 26.74 18.82 26.90
CA PRO A 86 25.87 19.48 27.88
C PRO A 86 24.55 20.01 27.30
N SER A 87 23.53 20.04 28.14
CA SER A 87 22.18 20.57 27.88
C SER A 87 22.17 22.09 27.73
N ALA A 88 21.53 22.58 26.67
CA ALA A 88 21.16 23.98 26.48
C ALA A 88 19.69 24.24 26.90
N PRO A 89 19.31 25.49 27.24
CA PRO A 89 18.23 25.77 28.18
C PRO A 89 16.82 25.77 27.58
N CYS A 90 15.88 25.36 28.42
CA CYS A 90 14.45 25.27 28.18
C CYS A 90 13.79 26.66 28.05
N VAL A 91 13.13 26.91 26.91
CA VAL A 91 12.28 28.11 26.70
C VAL A 91 10.88 27.79 27.22
N ARG A 92 10.40 28.58 28.19
CA ARG A 92 9.05 28.53 28.76
C ARG A 92 8.00 29.01 27.76
N LEU A 93 6.90 28.26 27.64
CA LEU A 93 5.60 28.78 27.19
C LEU A 93 4.58 28.65 28.34
N PRO A 94 3.64 29.61 28.50
CA PRO A 94 2.72 29.66 29.62
C PRO A 94 1.50 28.75 29.43
N SER A 95 1.03 28.17 30.54
CA SER A 95 -0.29 27.53 30.69
C SER A 95 -1.14 28.34 31.67
N PRO A 96 -2.47 28.32 31.52
CA PRO A 96 -3.36 28.00 32.63
C PRO A 96 -4.21 26.77 32.22
N VAL A 97 -4.53 25.81 33.08
CA VAL A 97 -5.42 25.92 34.24
C VAL A 97 -5.18 24.70 35.13
N GLN A 98 -4.84 24.92 36.40
CA GLN A 98 -5.00 23.95 37.48
C GLN A 98 -6.33 24.24 38.19
N HIS A 99 -7.19 23.24 38.37
CA HIS A 99 -7.87 22.99 39.64
C HIS A 99 -8.64 21.66 39.62
N LEU A 100 -8.49 20.92 40.73
CA LEU A 100 -9.34 19.86 41.31
C LEU A 100 -8.71 18.47 41.38
N LEU A 101 -7.85 18.28 42.39
CA LEU A 101 -7.74 17.01 43.10
C LEU A 101 -7.57 17.28 44.60
N SER A 102 -8.63 17.03 45.37
CA SER A 102 -8.56 16.77 46.81
C SER A 102 -9.92 16.30 47.30
N THR A 103 -10.11 14.99 47.45
CA THR A 103 -10.91 14.47 48.58
C THR A 103 -10.41 13.11 49.01
N LYS A 104 -10.23 13.02 50.33
CA LYS A 104 -9.74 11.91 51.14
C LYS A 104 -10.63 10.67 51.03
N THR A 105 -10.00 9.51 51.02
CA THR A 105 -10.62 8.20 51.23
C THR A 105 -11.09 8.05 52.68
N LYS A 106 -12.37 7.73 52.87
CA LYS A 106 -12.91 7.13 54.10
C LYS A 106 -13.74 5.90 53.72
N ALA A 107 -13.40 4.77 54.34
CA ALA A 107 -14.11 3.51 54.19
C ALA A 107 -15.49 3.58 54.87
N VAL A 108 -16.52 3.06 54.19
CA VAL A 108 -17.86 2.82 54.74
C VAL A 108 -18.33 1.41 54.34
N ARG A 109 -18.96 0.72 55.29
CA ARG A 109 -19.48 -0.67 55.22
C ARG A 109 -20.71 -0.79 54.29
N PRO A 110 -21.05 -1.99 53.79
CA PRO A 110 -22.15 -2.17 52.83
C PRO A 110 -23.49 -2.35 53.53
N GLY A 111 -24.55 -1.74 52.97
CA GLY A 111 -25.92 -1.96 53.41
C GLY A 111 -26.94 -1.09 52.69
N ALA A 112 -27.64 -1.70 51.73
CA ALA A 112 -28.98 -1.37 51.22
C ALA A 112 -29.27 0.07 50.74
N SER A 113 -29.11 0.33 49.43
CA SER A 113 -30.10 1.08 48.64
C SER A 113 -29.78 0.92 47.15
N LEU A 114 -30.25 -0.18 46.57
CA LEU A 114 -29.93 -0.58 45.19
C LEU A 114 -31.22 -0.82 44.41
N VAL A 115 -32.14 0.14 44.44
CA VAL A 115 -33.37 0.08 43.60
C VAL A 115 -33.77 1.43 43.01
N VAL A 116 -33.31 2.58 43.51
CA VAL A 116 -33.80 3.89 43.03
C VAL A 116 -32.88 4.57 41.98
N HIS A 117 -31.64 4.09 41.79
CA HIS A 117 -30.72 4.68 40.80
C HIS A 117 -30.75 4.00 39.42
N ALA A 118 -31.43 2.85 39.28
CA ALA A 118 -31.51 2.13 38.02
C ALA A 118 -32.48 2.75 37.01
N GLN A 119 -33.55 3.41 37.48
CA GLN A 119 -34.55 4.01 36.58
C GLN A 119 -34.11 5.35 35.98
N ALA A 120 -33.36 6.18 36.71
CA ALA A 120 -32.84 7.45 36.19
C ALA A 120 -31.67 7.27 35.21
N ALA A 121 -30.85 6.22 35.40
CA ALA A 121 -29.81 5.85 34.45
C ALA A 121 -30.40 5.24 33.16
N ALA A 122 -31.49 4.47 33.27
CA ALA A 122 -32.18 3.90 32.10
C ALA A 122 -32.86 4.97 31.22
N THR A 123 -33.41 6.04 31.81
CA THR A 123 -33.98 7.17 31.06
C THR A 123 -32.90 8.02 30.40
N ALA A 124 -31.77 8.26 31.06
CA ALA A 124 -30.63 8.98 30.47
C ALA A 124 -29.91 8.19 29.36
N VAL A 125 -29.99 6.85 29.38
CA VAL A 125 -29.48 5.98 28.31
C VAL A 125 -30.48 5.89 27.15
N GLN A 126 -31.79 5.91 27.42
CA GLN A 126 -32.83 5.95 26.36
C GLN A 126 -32.94 7.32 25.66
N GLU A 127 -32.65 8.43 26.36
CA GLU A 127 -32.62 9.77 25.74
C GLU A 127 -31.34 10.04 24.93
N ARG A 128 -30.26 9.25 25.10
CA ARG A 128 -29.06 9.30 24.24
C ARG A 128 -29.16 8.45 22.97
N THR A 129 -30.23 7.67 22.80
CA THR A 129 -30.43 6.76 21.66
C THR A 129 -31.39 7.27 20.59
N SER A 130 -31.66 8.59 20.51
CA SER A 130 -32.53 9.16 19.47
C SER A 130 -31.95 10.35 18.69
N GLN A 131 -30.72 10.81 18.98
CA GLN A 131 -30.02 11.72 18.07
C GLN A 131 -29.21 10.91 17.08
N LYS A 132 -29.82 10.62 15.93
CA LYS A 132 -29.10 10.14 14.75
C LYS A 132 -28.02 11.18 14.42
N THR A 133 -26.76 10.90 14.73
CA THR A 133 -25.65 11.79 14.39
C THR A 133 -25.69 12.06 12.89
N ALA A 134 -25.60 13.32 12.49
CA ALA A 134 -25.67 13.69 11.07
C ALA A 134 -24.51 13.04 10.32
N THR A 135 -24.82 12.28 9.26
CA THR A 135 -23.81 11.70 8.37
C THR A 135 -23.20 12.79 7.48
N PRO A 136 -21.96 12.62 6.98
CA PRO A 136 -21.38 13.52 6.00
C PRO A 136 -22.33 13.88 4.85
N ALA A 137 -22.96 12.87 4.24
CA ALA A 137 -23.90 13.07 3.14
C ALA A 137 -25.11 13.94 3.54
N SER A 138 -25.64 13.77 4.75
CA SER A 138 -26.76 14.59 5.25
C SER A 138 -26.38 16.06 5.49
N LEU A 139 -25.08 16.33 5.64
CA LEU A 139 -24.51 17.67 5.78
C LEU A 139 -24.03 18.27 4.44
N GLY A 140 -24.25 17.55 3.33
CA GLY A 140 -23.90 17.98 1.97
C GLY A 140 -22.45 17.68 1.55
N TYR A 141 -21.70 16.90 2.33
CA TYR A 141 -20.35 16.49 1.94
C TYR A 141 -20.37 15.38 0.89
N THR A 142 -19.41 15.43 -0.03
CA THR A 142 -19.10 14.39 -1.02
C THR A 142 -17.60 14.14 -1.08
N MET A 143 -17.18 12.91 -1.42
CA MET A 143 -15.77 12.61 -1.69
C MET A 143 -15.38 13.19 -3.06
N PRO A 144 -14.44 14.15 -3.12
CA PRO A 144 -13.95 14.74 -4.37
C PRO A 144 -13.32 13.68 -5.29
N GLY A 145 -13.26 13.98 -6.58
CA GLY A 145 -12.39 13.25 -7.51
C GLY A 145 -10.93 13.59 -7.23
N GLU A 146 -10.02 12.62 -7.38
CA GLU A 146 -8.58 12.87 -7.16
C GLU A 146 -7.96 13.84 -8.17
N PHE A 147 -8.61 14.09 -9.29
CA PHE A 147 -8.21 15.11 -10.26
C PHE A 147 -8.62 16.53 -9.86
N GLU A 148 -9.37 16.72 -8.76
CA GLU A 148 -9.73 18.05 -8.29
C GLU A 148 -8.52 18.80 -7.68
N LYS A 149 -8.71 20.08 -7.34
CA LYS A 149 -7.62 20.92 -6.83
C LYS A 149 -7.19 20.48 -5.43
N HIS A 150 -5.88 20.37 -5.23
CA HIS A 150 -5.26 19.99 -3.94
C HIS A 150 -4.60 21.16 -3.24
N ALA A 151 -4.61 21.13 -1.91
CA ALA A 151 -3.71 21.89 -1.06
C ALA A 151 -2.32 21.23 -0.95
N GLY A 152 -2.23 19.90 -1.09
CA GLY A 152 -0.97 19.16 -1.09
C GLY A 152 -1.16 17.66 -1.08
N CYS A 153 -0.05 16.95 -0.87
CA CYS A 153 0.02 15.50 -0.77
C CYS A 153 0.59 15.07 0.60
N TRP A 154 0.01 14.05 1.20
CA TRP A 154 0.50 13.39 2.41
C TRP A 154 1.14 12.05 2.07
N MET A 155 2.31 11.77 2.67
CA MET A 155 3.06 10.53 2.50
C MET A 155 3.66 10.08 3.83
N GLY A 156 3.92 8.79 3.99
CA GLY A 156 4.52 8.19 5.19
C GLY A 156 5.90 7.61 4.88
N TRP A 157 6.89 7.87 5.73
CA TRP A 157 8.27 7.46 5.49
C TRP A 157 8.48 5.98 5.80
N PRO A 158 9.09 5.20 4.89
CA PRO A 158 9.36 3.78 5.12
C PRO A 158 10.62 3.59 5.97
N ASP A 159 10.49 2.90 7.10
CA ASP A 159 11.62 2.66 8.02
C ASP A 159 11.72 1.22 8.56
N SER A 160 10.64 0.43 8.49
CA SER A 160 10.62 -0.92 9.07
C SER A 160 11.50 -1.92 8.28
N PRO A 161 12.55 -2.50 8.90
CA PRO A 161 13.40 -3.51 8.25
C PRO A 161 12.70 -4.87 8.12
N TYR A 162 11.57 -5.06 8.81
CA TYR A 162 10.76 -6.28 8.75
C TYR A 162 9.79 -6.29 7.58
N LEU A 163 9.61 -5.14 6.92
CA LEU A 163 8.78 -5.01 5.74
C LEU A 163 9.59 -4.65 4.50
N TRP A 164 10.54 -3.73 4.67
CA TRP A 164 11.34 -3.20 3.58
C TRP A 164 12.73 -3.81 3.58
N ARG A 165 13.13 -4.38 2.43
CA ARG A 165 14.44 -5.02 2.30
C ARG A 165 15.59 -4.05 2.56
N GLU A 166 16.73 -4.60 2.96
CA GLU A 166 17.98 -3.85 3.15
C GLU A 166 17.80 -2.62 4.07
N ASN A 167 17.08 -2.83 5.18
CA ASN A 167 16.76 -1.80 6.19
C ASN A 167 16.06 -0.58 5.58
N ALA A 168 15.08 -0.81 4.70
CA ALA A 168 14.30 0.20 3.99
C ALA A 168 15.07 1.15 3.06
N LYS A 169 16.41 1.09 2.97
CA LYS A 169 17.20 2.07 2.20
C LYS A 169 16.83 2.16 0.72
N PRO A 170 16.56 1.06 0.00
CA PRO A 170 16.07 1.14 -1.38
C PRO A 170 14.70 1.81 -1.48
N ALA A 171 13.75 1.47 -0.60
CA ALA A 171 12.43 2.08 -0.55
C ALA A 171 12.50 3.57 -0.23
N GLN A 172 13.31 3.98 0.76
CA GLN A 172 13.55 5.38 1.11
C GLN A 172 14.02 6.20 -0.10
N LYS A 173 14.88 5.63 -0.95
CA LYS A 173 15.33 6.28 -2.19
C LYS A 173 14.19 6.47 -3.19
N GLU A 174 13.33 5.47 -3.37
CA GLU A 174 12.17 5.57 -4.27
C GLU A 174 11.11 6.53 -3.72
N TYR A 175 10.77 6.47 -2.43
CA TYR A 175 9.89 7.43 -1.77
C TYR A 175 10.41 8.86 -1.92
N THR A 176 11.72 9.06 -1.78
CA THR A 176 12.36 10.37 -2.01
C THR A 176 12.18 10.83 -3.46
N ALA A 177 12.40 9.96 -4.43
CA ALA A 177 12.23 10.28 -5.85
C ALA A 177 10.77 10.61 -6.20
N ILE A 178 9.81 9.85 -5.65
CA ILE A 178 8.38 10.04 -5.83
C ILE A 178 7.93 11.37 -5.21
N ALA A 179 8.26 11.62 -3.95
CA ALA A 179 7.95 12.88 -3.27
C ALA A 179 8.58 14.08 -3.99
N ASN A 180 9.82 13.97 -4.48
CA ASN A 180 10.46 15.01 -5.28
C ASN A 180 9.72 15.25 -6.61
N ALA A 181 9.22 14.20 -7.27
CA ALA A 181 8.42 14.35 -8.49
C ALA A 181 7.08 15.05 -8.21
N ILE A 182 6.36 14.65 -7.16
CA ILE A 182 5.09 15.26 -6.73
C ILE A 182 5.30 16.74 -6.36
N SER A 183 6.39 17.03 -5.63
CA SER A 183 6.73 18.38 -5.17
C SER A 183 6.94 19.41 -6.29
N GLN A 184 7.10 18.97 -7.54
CA GLN A 184 7.13 19.88 -8.69
C GLN A 184 5.76 20.55 -8.93
N PHE A 185 4.67 19.92 -8.46
CA PHE A 185 3.29 20.30 -8.76
C PHE A 185 2.52 20.81 -7.53
N GLU A 186 2.80 20.27 -6.33
CA GLU A 186 2.12 20.65 -5.08
C GLU A 186 2.99 20.31 -3.85
N PRO A 187 2.80 20.97 -2.69
CA PRO A 187 3.62 20.66 -1.50
C PRO A 187 3.34 19.24 -0.99
N VAL A 188 4.38 18.62 -0.42
CA VAL A 188 4.30 17.28 0.18
C VAL A 188 4.56 17.38 1.68
N THR A 189 3.75 16.69 2.49
CA THR A 189 4.04 16.43 3.90
C THR A 189 4.44 14.97 4.07
N MET A 190 5.66 14.75 4.54
CA MET A 190 6.21 13.42 4.83
C MET A 190 6.12 13.16 6.34
N TYR A 191 5.25 12.24 6.75
CA TYR A 191 5.13 11.78 8.12
C TYR A 191 6.19 10.71 8.40
N ALA A 192 7.01 10.89 9.42
CA ALA A 192 8.05 9.94 9.79
C ALA A 192 8.00 9.63 11.28
N ASN A 193 8.33 8.38 11.64
CA ASN A 193 8.57 8.05 13.05
C ASN A 193 9.67 8.96 13.60
N PRO A 194 9.57 9.43 14.86
CA PRO A 194 10.61 10.26 15.49
C PRO A 194 12.02 9.66 15.37
N GLU A 195 12.13 8.33 15.45
CA GLU A 195 13.39 7.59 15.33
C GLU A 195 14.02 7.64 13.94
N SER A 196 13.23 7.85 12.88
CA SER A 196 13.69 7.92 11.49
C SER A 196 13.52 9.31 10.85
N ALA A 197 13.03 10.30 11.60
CA ALA A 197 12.70 11.61 11.06
C ALA A 197 13.93 12.39 10.57
N ASP A 198 15.09 12.19 11.21
CA ASP A 198 16.36 12.77 10.73
C ASP A 198 16.81 12.18 9.40
N ASP A 199 16.61 10.87 9.18
CA ASP A 199 16.88 10.22 7.88
C ASP A 199 15.99 10.82 6.78
N ALA A 200 14.69 11.00 7.07
CA ALA A 200 13.76 11.65 6.15
C ALA A 200 14.15 13.12 5.87
N ARG A 201 14.46 13.91 6.92
CA ARG A 201 14.93 15.30 6.77
C ARG A 201 16.20 15.39 5.93
N ALA A 202 17.14 14.48 6.13
CA ALA A 202 18.37 14.43 5.33
C ALA A 202 18.10 14.14 3.85
N ALA A 203 17.11 13.27 3.55
CA ALA A 203 16.72 12.95 2.18
C ALA A 203 16.10 14.14 1.42
N PHE A 204 15.44 15.06 2.13
CA PHE A 204 14.76 16.23 1.56
C PHE A 204 15.44 17.57 1.84
N LYS A 205 16.66 17.58 2.37
CA LYS A 205 17.38 18.81 2.77
C LYS A 205 17.47 19.89 1.68
N ASP A 206 17.52 19.47 0.41
CA ASP A 206 17.65 20.34 -0.77
C ASP A 206 16.28 20.61 -1.45
N ASN A 207 15.17 20.13 -0.87
CA ASN A 207 13.82 20.31 -1.39
C ASN A 207 12.87 20.90 -0.33
N PRO A 208 12.73 22.23 -0.26
CA PRO A 208 11.88 22.89 0.73
C PRO A 208 10.37 22.69 0.50
N LYS A 209 9.96 22.07 -0.62
CA LYS A 209 8.56 21.76 -0.90
C LYS A 209 8.09 20.45 -0.26
N VAL A 210 9.00 19.71 0.38
CA VAL A 210 8.69 18.52 1.18
C VAL A 210 8.94 18.86 2.64
N THR A 211 7.88 18.88 3.44
CA THR A 211 7.96 19.12 4.89
C THR A 211 7.94 17.79 5.63
N VAL A 212 8.93 17.53 6.48
CA VAL A 212 8.95 16.33 7.33
C VAL A 212 8.30 16.64 8.67
N VAL A 213 7.30 15.84 9.06
CA VAL A 213 6.55 15.96 10.31
C VAL A 213 6.72 14.66 11.10
N GLU A 214 7.07 14.79 12.38
CA GLU A 214 7.17 13.62 13.26
C GLU A 214 5.77 13.13 13.66
N LEU A 215 5.45 11.91 13.25
CA LEU A 215 4.20 11.23 13.54
C LEU A 215 4.46 9.72 13.61
N PRO A 216 4.21 9.05 14.75
CA PRO A 216 4.38 7.62 14.83
C PRO A 216 3.48 6.88 13.84
N ILE A 217 4.08 6.02 13.03
CA ILE A 217 3.41 5.16 12.03
C ILE A 217 4.01 3.75 12.11
N CYS A 218 3.27 2.74 11.70
CA CYS A 218 3.78 1.39 11.51
C CYS A 218 4.32 1.19 10.09
N ASP A 219 3.77 1.90 9.09
CA ASP A 219 4.22 1.81 7.70
C ASP A 219 3.85 3.02 6.81
N GLY A 220 4.49 3.12 5.65
CA GLY A 220 4.36 4.23 4.70
C GLY A 220 3.16 4.16 3.73
N TRP A 221 2.16 3.30 3.94
CA TRP A 221 0.97 3.18 3.07
C TRP A 221 -0.11 4.21 3.39
N THR A 222 0.23 5.50 3.29
CA THR A 222 -0.65 6.61 3.71
C THR A 222 -1.98 6.66 2.97
N ARG A 223 -2.11 6.04 1.79
CA ARG A 223 -3.39 5.89 1.12
C ARG A 223 -4.42 5.12 1.94
N ASP A 224 -3.96 4.11 2.68
CA ASP A 224 -4.82 3.08 3.23
C ASP A 224 -5.16 3.34 4.69
N TRP A 225 -4.16 3.72 5.50
CA TRP A 225 -4.40 4.15 6.88
C TRP A 225 -4.77 5.63 6.97
N GLY A 226 -4.51 6.41 5.93
CA GLY A 226 -4.90 7.81 5.86
C GLY A 226 -6.41 7.98 5.75
N PRO A 227 -6.93 9.16 6.12
CA PRO A 227 -8.34 9.49 6.00
C PRO A 227 -8.71 9.75 4.55
N SER A 228 -9.98 9.51 4.21
CA SER A 228 -10.55 10.01 2.96
C SER A 228 -11.16 11.39 3.18
N CYS A 229 -10.60 12.41 2.54
CA CYS A 229 -11.14 13.76 2.63
C CYS A 229 -12.45 13.87 1.83
N ILE A 230 -13.39 14.61 2.41
CA ILE A 230 -14.70 14.94 1.84
C ILE A 230 -14.85 16.47 1.83
N ALA A 231 -15.61 16.99 0.89
CA ALA A 231 -15.81 18.43 0.78
C ALA A 231 -17.25 18.80 0.48
N ARG A 232 -17.62 20.04 0.81
CA ARG A 232 -18.88 20.66 0.42
C ARG A 232 -18.65 22.11 0.06
N ASP A 233 -19.49 22.61 -0.84
CA ASP A 233 -19.55 24.03 -1.17
C ASP A 233 -20.77 24.66 -0.50
N VAL A 234 -20.54 25.65 0.37
CA VAL A 234 -21.59 26.38 1.09
C VAL A 234 -21.27 27.88 1.02
N ASP A 235 -22.24 28.68 0.58
CA ASP A 235 -22.11 30.15 0.46
C ASP A 235 -20.86 30.61 -0.30
N GLY A 236 -20.48 29.88 -1.34
CA GLY A 236 -19.32 30.17 -2.20
C GLY A 236 -17.96 29.79 -1.60
N LYS A 237 -17.94 29.13 -0.45
CA LYS A 237 -16.74 28.58 0.20
C LYS A 237 -16.70 27.07 0.10
N ARG A 238 -15.50 26.51 -0.03
CA ARG A 238 -15.31 25.06 0.06
C ARG A 238 -14.78 24.69 1.42
N GLU A 239 -15.55 23.89 2.14
CA GLU A 239 -15.16 23.30 3.41
C GLU A 239 -14.67 21.87 3.18
N VAL A 240 -13.57 21.51 3.83
CA VAL A 240 -12.99 20.17 3.79
C VAL A 240 -13.10 19.54 5.18
N ALA A 241 -13.51 18.28 5.21
CA ALA A 241 -13.55 17.43 6.38
C ALA A 241 -12.92 16.06 6.04
N GLY A 242 -12.72 15.20 7.03
CA GLY A 242 -12.15 13.88 6.83
C GLY A 242 -13.02 12.77 7.36
N VAL A 243 -13.13 11.70 6.58
CA VAL A 243 -13.63 10.41 7.05
C VAL A 243 -12.42 9.61 7.54
N HIS A 244 -12.46 9.23 8.81
CA HIS A 244 -11.50 8.32 9.42
C HIS A 244 -12.11 6.92 9.44
N TRP A 245 -11.44 5.97 8.78
CA TRP A 245 -11.88 4.58 8.65
C TRP A 245 -11.31 3.72 9.77
N ASP A 246 -11.96 2.59 10.06
CA ASP A 246 -11.43 1.59 10.99
C ASP A 246 -10.34 0.75 10.31
N PHE A 247 -9.13 1.30 10.19
CA PHE A 247 -8.01 0.62 9.56
C PHE A 247 -7.58 -0.61 10.37
N ASP A 248 -7.66 -1.79 9.76
CA ASP A 248 -7.33 -3.06 10.42
C ASP A 248 -6.18 -3.83 9.76
N CYS A 249 -5.37 -3.16 8.94
CA CYS A 249 -4.26 -3.75 8.21
C CYS A 249 -4.72 -4.85 7.24
N TYR A 250 -5.65 -4.50 6.34
CA TYR A 250 -6.13 -5.35 5.26
C TYR A 250 -6.77 -6.66 5.78
N GLY A 251 -7.66 -6.54 6.77
CA GLY A 251 -8.31 -7.67 7.43
C GLY A 251 -7.47 -8.33 8.51
N GLY A 252 -6.49 -7.62 9.05
CA GLY A 252 -5.53 -8.12 10.03
C GLY A 252 -6.19 -8.62 11.30
N THR A 253 -7.33 -8.03 11.71
CA THR A 253 -8.05 -8.46 12.92
C THR A 253 -8.51 -9.91 12.82
N ILE A 254 -9.07 -10.30 11.67
CA ILE A 254 -9.54 -11.67 11.42
C ILE A 254 -8.37 -12.59 11.07
N LYS A 255 -7.42 -12.14 10.23
CA LYS A 255 -6.22 -12.91 9.88
C LYS A 255 -5.44 -13.34 11.13
N LYS A 256 -5.19 -12.44 12.10
CA LYS A 256 -4.53 -12.79 13.37
C LYS A 256 -5.28 -13.83 14.20
N LYS A 257 -6.61 -13.73 14.27
CA LYS A 257 -7.45 -14.74 14.97
C LYS A 257 -7.34 -16.13 14.34
N LEU A 258 -7.08 -16.18 13.03
CA LEU A 258 -6.86 -17.41 12.27
C LEU A 258 -5.39 -17.87 12.26
N GLY A 259 -4.49 -17.17 12.99
CA GLY A 259 -3.06 -17.48 13.00
C GLY A 259 -2.36 -17.18 11.66
N GLN A 260 -2.96 -16.35 10.81
CA GLN A 260 -2.39 -15.92 9.55
C GLN A 260 -1.52 -14.67 9.75
N PRO A 261 -0.44 -14.51 8.95
CA PRO A 261 0.37 -13.31 9.00
C PRO A 261 -0.38 -12.10 8.44
N THR A 262 0.02 -10.90 8.85
CA THR A 262 -0.54 -9.62 8.39
C THR A 262 0.55 -8.75 7.78
N GLN A 263 0.20 -7.69 7.05
CA GLN A 263 1.22 -6.81 6.44
C GLN A 263 2.14 -6.25 7.53
N VAL A 264 1.57 -5.73 8.63
CA VAL A 264 2.27 -5.44 9.88
C VAL A 264 1.54 -6.13 11.05
N PRO A 265 2.26 -6.66 12.06
CA PRO A 265 1.66 -7.42 13.16
C PRO A 265 0.93 -6.53 14.18
N ASP A 266 1.26 -5.24 14.21
CA ASP A 266 0.59 -4.19 14.99
C ASP A 266 0.47 -2.97 14.08
N TRP A 267 -0.76 -2.46 13.93
CA TRP A 267 -1.12 -1.30 13.10
C TRP A 267 -1.77 -0.19 13.94
N SER A 268 -1.66 -0.27 15.27
CA SER A 268 -2.29 0.70 16.17
C SER A 268 -1.80 2.14 15.93
N LYS A 269 -0.52 2.31 15.57
CA LYS A 269 0.01 3.64 15.22
C LYS A 269 -0.60 4.18 13.94
N ASP A 270 -0.76 3.35 12.91
CA ASP A 270 -1.37 3.75 11.64
C ASP A 270 -2.82 4.21 11.83
N ALA A 271 -3.61 3.45 12.61
CA ALA A 271 -4.98 3.83 12.95
C ALA A 271 -5.05 5.16 13.72
N VAL A 272 -4.13 5.41 14.65
CA VAL A 272 -4.06 6.70 15.36
C VAL A 272 -3.59 7.83 14.43
N ALA A 273 -2.63 7.55 13.54
CA ALA A 273 -2.08 8.51 12.60
C ALA A 273 -3.14 9.04 11.63
N GLY A 274 -4.00 8.17 11.08
CA GLY A 274 -5.09 8.55 10.18
C GLY A 274 -6.02 9.61 10.77
N ARG A 275 -6.41 9.46 12.04
CA ARG A 275 -7.15 10.48 12.78
C ARG A 275 -6.32 11.73 13.08
N THR A 276 -5.08 11.53 13.52
CA THR A 276 -4.18 12.62 13.95
C THR A 276 -3.93 13.62 12.82
N ILE A 277 -3.75 13.16 11.58
CA ILE A 277 -3.50 14.09 10.46
C ILE A 277 -4.72 15.00 10.18
N LEU A 278 -5.95 14.54 10.43
CA LEU A 278 -7.13 15.40 10.31
C LEU A 278 -7.12 16.49 11.39
N GLU A 279 -6.84 16.11 12.64
CA GLU A 279 -6.80 17.02 13.79
C GLU A 279 -5.68 18.07 13.63
N MET A 280 -4.49 17.67 13.18
CA MET A 280 -3.36 18.56 12.92
C MET A 280 -3.66 19.60 11.84
N ASN A 281 -4.52 19.27 10.87
CA ASN A 281 -4.96 20.17 9.80
C ASN A 281 -6.26 20.92 10.14
N GLY A 282 -6.78 20.79 11.38
CA GLY A 282 -7.98 21.48 11.84
C GLY A 282 -9.27 21.01 11.17
N LEU A 283 -9.29 19.79 10.63
CA LEU A 283 -10.42 19.25 9.88
C LEU A 283 -11.45 18.60 10.82
N GLN A 284 -12.73 18.73 10.48
CA GLN A 284 -13.79 17.95 11.14
C GLN A 284 -13.58 16.47 10.84
N VAL A 285 -13.63 15.63 11.88
CA VAL A 285 -13.49 14.17 11.77
C VAL A 285 -14.85 13.49 11.81
N PHE A 286 -15.09 12.62 10.84
CA PHE A 286 -16.21 11.67 10.82
C PHE A 286 -15.68 10.24 10.96
N GLU A 287 -16.00 9.60 12.08
CA GLU A 287 -15.60 8.23 12.36
C GLU A 287 -16.53 7.25 11.63
N ALA A 288 -16.00 6.52 10.66
CA ALA A 288 -16.76 5.54 9.90
C ALA A 288 -16.72 4.15 10.55
N PRO A 289 -17.88 3.49 10.76
CA PRO A 289 -17.94 2.16 11.36
C PRO A 289 -17.69 1.05 10.31
N LEU A 290 -16.58 1.16 9.57
CA LEU A 290 -16.27 0.26 8.46
C LEU A 290 -14.75 0.04 8.37
N HIS A 291 -14.34 -1.23 8.32
CA HIS A 291 -12.98 -1.58 7.93
C HIS A 291 -12.81 -1.27 6.45
N LEU A 292 -12.05 -0.22 6.15
CA LEU A 292 -11.83 0.25 4.80
C LEU A 292 -10.48 0.92 4.67
N GLU A 293 -9.86 0.70 3.52
CA GLU A 293 -8.63 1.35 3.10
C GLU A 293 -8.89 2.27 1.91
N GLY A 294 -8.30 3.46 1.87
CA GLY A 294 -8.54 4.42 0.78
C GLY A 294 -8.25 3.87 -0.62
N GLY A 295 -7.26 2.98 -0.79
CA GLY A 295 -6.93 2.37 -2.08
C GLY A 295 -7.99 1.38 -2.59
N SER A 296 -8.91 0.94 -1.72
CA SER A 296 -10.00 0.03 -2.10
C SER A 296 -11.16 0.72 -2.83
N ILE A 297 -11.15 2.07 -2.90
CA ILE A 297 -12.21 2.89 -3.49
C ILE A 297 -11.66 4.00 -4.39
N HIS A 298 -12.44 4.41 -5.40
CA HIS A 298 -12.11 5.58 -6.22
C HIS A 298 -13.36 6.38 -6.62
N SER A 299 -13.36 7.68 -6.36
CA SER A 299 -14.50 8.59 -6.63
C SER A 299 -14.36 9.34 -7.96
N ASP A 300 -15.48 9.66 -8.61
CA ASP A 300 -15.56 10.60 -9.74
C ASP A 300 -15.85 12.05 -9.32
N GLY A 301 -15.96 12.32 -8.01
CA GLY A 301 -16.31 13.65 -7.47
C GLY A 301 -17.77 14.07 -7.66
N GLU A 302 -18.58 13.28 -8.35
CA GLU A 302 -19.95 13.61 -8.76
C GLU A 302 -20.97 12.55 -8.31
N GLY A 303 -20.62 11.79 -7.27
CA GLY A 303 -21.48 10.83 -6.61
C GLY A 303 -21.36 9.40 -7.13
N THR A 304 -20.37 9.09 -7.96
CA THR A 304 -20.04 7.73 -8.40
C THR A 304 -18.73 7.27 -7.77
N LEU A 305 -18.72 6.03 -7.31
CA LEU A 305 -17.52 5.35 -6.83
C LEU A 305 -17.32 4.05 -7.59
N VAL A 306 -16.07 3.64 -7.80
CA VAL A 306 -15.72 2.28 -8.26
C VAL A 306 -14.92 1.56 -7.17
N CYS A 307 -15.18 0.27 -6.98
CA CYS A 307 -14.53 -0.61 -6.01
C CYS A 307 -14.51 -2.05 -6.52
N THR A 308 -13.89 -2.96 -5.77
CA THR A 308 -13.89 -4.40 -6.09
C THR A 308 -14.66 -5.23 -5.05
N GLU A 309 -15.35 -6.27 -5.53
CA GLU A 309 -15.99 -7.29 -4.68
C GLU A 309 -14.95 -8.11 -3.93
N GLU A 310 -13.84 -8.46 -4.59
CA GLU A 310 -12.72 -9.22 -4.00
C GLU A 310 -12.20 -8.60 -2.70
N CYS A 311 -12.20 -7.26 -2.61
CA CYS A 311 -11.74 -6.53 -1.44
C CYS A 311 -12.85 -6.28 -0.42
N LEU A 312 -13.88 -5.50 -0.77
CA LEU A 312 -14.84 -5.01 0.23
C LEU A 312 -15.75 -6.12 0.77
N LEU A 313 -16.00 -7.18 0.00
CA LEU A 313 -16.75 -8.36 0.44
C LEU A 313 -15.83 -9.46 0.98
N HIS A 314 -14.52 -9.21 1.13
CA HIS A 314 -13.62 -10.20 1.65
C HIS A 314 -14.00 -10.58 3.09
N PRO A 315 -14.06 -11.88 3.44
CA PRO A 315 -14.46 -12.31 4.78
C PRO A 315 -13.60 -11.79 5.93
N SER A 316 -12.38 -11.31 5.63
CA SER A 316 -11.50 -10.72 6.63
C SER A 316 -11.75 -9.23 6.88
N ARG A 317 -12.57 -8.55 6.07
CA ARG A 317 -12.94 -7.13 6.27
C ARG A 317 -14.18 -7.03 7.14
N ASN A 318 -15.34 -6.87 6.51
CA ASN A 318 -16.61 -6.62 7.19
C ASN A 318 -17.56 -7.81 7.02
N PRO A 319 -17.26 -9.03 7.52
CA PRO A 319 -18.06 -10.23 7.26
C PRO A 319 -19.48 -10.18 7.84
N HIS A 320 -19.75 -9.23 8.72
CA HIS A 320 -21.06 -8.97 9.30
C HIS A 320 -21.94 -8.07 8.41
N LEU A 321 -21.37 -7.49 7.34
CA LEU A 321 -22.07 -6.69 6.35
C LEU A 321 -22.13 -7.44 5.02
N GLY A 322 -23.30 -7.42 4.38
CA GLY A 322 -23.45 -7.72 2.96
C GLY A 322 -23.13 -6.50 2.10
N ARG A 323 -23.20 -6.67 0.77
CA ARG A 323 -22.97 -5.59 -0.20
C ARG A 323 -23.81 -4.35 0.10
N GLU A 324 -25.10 -4.53 0.35
CA GLU A 324 -26.05 -3.43 0.60
C GLU A 324 -25.68 -2.64 1.85
N GLY A 325 -25.18 -3.31 2.89
CA GLY A 325 -24.73 -2.67 4.13
C GLY A 325 -23.49 -1.81 3.90
N ILE A 326 -22.50 -2.35 3.18
CA ILE A 326 -21.29 -1.60 2.80
C ILE A 326 -21.65 -0.41 1.91
N GLU A 327 -22.51 -0.61 0.91
CA GLU A 327 -22.96 0.48 0.05
C GLU A 327 -23.63 1.60 0.83
N GLN A 328 -24.45 1.27 1.83
CA GLN A 328 -25.13 2.27 2.64
C GLN A 328 -24.13 3.11 3.43
N VAL A 329 -23.14 2.49 4.07
CA VAL A 329 -22.08 3.21 4.78
C VAL A 329 -21.28 4.10 3.83
N LEU A 330 -20.87 3.59 2.67
CA LEU A 330 -20.15 4.39 1.68
C LEU A 330 -20.98 5.58 1.19
N LYS A 331 -22.28 5.40 0.91
CA LYS A 331 -23.17 6.49 0.50
C LYS A 331 -23.32 7.55 1.61
N ASP A 332 -23.44 7.12 2.85
CA ASP A 332 -23.62 8.02 4.00
C ASP A 332 -22.36 8.83 4.33
N TYR A 333 -21.17 8.21 4.20
CA TYR A 333 -19.90 8.85 4.58
C TYR A 333 -19.21 9.58 3.43
N LEU A 334 -19.48 9.21 2.18
CA LEU A 334 -18.80 9.78 1.00
C LEU A 334 -19.74 10.55 0.07
N GLY A 335 -21.02 10.72 0.42
CA GLY A 335 -21.97 11.52 -0.36
C GLY A 335 -22.38 10.90 -1.69
N LEU A 336 -22.24 9.58 -1.83
CA LEU A 336 -22.41 8.89 -3.11
C LEU A 336 -23.88 8.63 -3.46
N LYS A 337 -24.12 8.44 -4.76
CA LYS A 337 -25.40 8.00 -5.32
C LYS A 337 -25.29 6.64 -6.00
N LYS A 338 -24.13 6.32 -6.57
CA LYS A 338 -23.91 5.09 -7.32
C LYS A 338 -22.54 4.49 -6.99
N ILE A 339 -22.50 3.16 -6.87
CA ILE A 339 -21.28 2.39 -6.69
C ILE A 339 -21.20 1.36 -7.82
N ILE A 340 -20.06 1.33 -8.51
CA ILE A 340 -19.73 0.37 -9.55
C ILE A 340 -18.85 -0.70 -8.91
N TRP A 341 -19.33 -1.94 -8.93
CA TRP A 341 -18.63 -3.09 -8.37
C TRP A 341 -17.93 -3.86 -9.50
N LEU A 342 -16.60 -3.89 -9.44
CA LEU A 342 -15.80 -4.78 -10.27
C LEU A 342 -15.61 -6.12 -9.54
N TRP A 343 -15.52 -7.21 -10.28
CA TRP A 343 -15.40 -8.54 -9.67
C TRP A 343 -14.14 -8.69 -8.81
N LYS A 344 -12.98 -8.31 -9.36
CA LYS A 344 -11.67 -8.58 -8.79
C LYS A 344 -10.68 -7.45 -9.09
N GLY A 345 -9.64 -7.33 -8.27
CA GLY A 345 -8.53 -6.39 -8.49
C GLY A 345 -7.52 -6.90 -9.51
N ILE A 346 -6.32 -6.31 -9.56
CA ILE A 346 -5.22 -6.76 -10.43
C ILE A 346 -4.73 -8.16 -9.99
N ALA A 347 -4.26 -8.98 -10.93
CA ALA A 347 -3.67 -10.28 -10.62
C ALA A 347 -2.39 -10.13 -9.77
N GLY A 348 -2.33 -10.84 -8.63
CA GLY A 348 -1.23 -10.79 -7.66
C GLY A 348 -1.47 -9.87 -6.46
N ASP A 349 -2.61 -9.18 -6.39
CA ASP A 349 -2.96 -8.25 -5.30
C ASP A 349 -3.89 -8.89 -4.23
N ASP A 350 -4.15 -10.19 -4.35
CA ASP A 350 -5.08 -10.94 -3.50
C ASP A 350 -4.51 -11.28 -2.12
N ALA A 351 -3.18 -11.39 -1.98
CA ALA A 351 -2.53 -11.82 -0.76
C ALA A 351 -2.52 -10.76 0.36
N ILE A 352 -2.32 -9.49 0.00
CA ILE A 352 -2.20 -8.38 0.96
C ILE A 352 -3.50 -7.60 1.02
N THR A 353 -3.82 -6.87 -0.05
CA THR A 353 -4.90 -5.88 -0.08
C THR A 353 -6.25 -6.51 -0.41
N ASN A 354 -6.28 -7.75 -0.88
CA ASN A 354 -7.48 -8.43 -1.37
C ASN A 354 -8.04 -7.80 -2.66
N GLY A 355 -7.16 -7.30 -3.52
CA GLY A 355 -7.50 -6.81 -4.85
C GLY A 355 -8.08 -5.40 -4.83
N HIS A 356 -7.31 -4.43 -4.33
CA HIS A 356 -7.69 -3.02 -4.34
C HIS A 356 -8.01 -2.50 -5.75
N VAL A 357 -8.91 -1.52 -5.82
CA VAL A 357 -9.35 -0.94 -7.09
C VAL A 357 -8.30 0.01 -7.66
N ASP A 358 -7.52 0.69 -6.82
CA ASP A 358 -6.49 1.64 -7.23
C ASP A 358 -5.28 1.01 -7.96
N ASN A 359 -5.17 -0.31 -7.94
CA ASN A 359 -4.24 -1.05 -8.79
C ASN A 359 -4.84 -1.44 -10.16
N PHE A 360 -6.15 -1.25 -10.35
CA PHE A 360 -6.88 -1.86 -11.46
C PHE A 360 -7.73 -0.89 -12.28
N CYS A 361 -8.48 0.00 -11.62
CA CYS A 361 -9.37 0.97 -12.26
C CYS A 361 -9.44 2.27 -11.46
N CYS A 362 -9.39 3.41 -12.13
CA CYS A 362 -9.54 4.73 -11.51
C CYS A 362 -10.32 5.69 -12.40
N PHE A 363 -10.87 6.77 -11.84
CA PHE A 363 -11.45 7.86 -12.62
C PHE A 363 -10.38 8.89 -12.99
N ALA A 364 -10.23 9.19 -14.29
CA ALA A 364 -9.37 10.28 -14.74
C ALA A 364 -10.08 11.65 -14.69
N ARG A 365 -11.41 11.64 -14.86
CA ARG A 365 -12.34 12.78 -14.79
C ARG A 365 -13.77 12.25 -14.73
N PRO A 366 -14.79 13.07 -14.45
CA PRO A 366 -16.17 12.59 -14.40
C PRO A 366 -16.58 11.94 -15.74
N GLY A 367 -17.08 10.71 -15.69
CA GLY A 367 -17.48 9.95 -16.88
C GLY A 367 -16.35 9.25 -17.64
N THR A 368 -15.08 9.37 -17.24
CA THR A 368 -13.95 8.66 -17.88
C THR A 368 -13.15 7.85 -16.87
N VAL A 369 -12.99 6.56 -17.13
CA VAL A 369 -12.19 5.64 -16.32
C VAL A 369 -10.94 5.17 -17.05
N LEU A 370 -9.89 4.90 -16.30
CA LEU A 370 -8.69 4.20 -16.74
C LEU A 370 -8.75 2.76 -16.24
N LEU A 371 -8.45 1.79 -17.11
CA LEU A 371 -8.52 0.36 -16.78
C LEU A 371 -7.21 -0.33 -17.14
N ALA A 372 -6.60 -1.04 -16.20
CA ALA A 372 -5.43 -1.89 -16.48
C ALA A 372 -5.81 -2.99 -17.47
N TRP A 373 -5.05 -3.13 -18.55
CA TRP A 373 -5.43 -3.92 -19.71
C TRP A 373 -4.27 -4.79 -20.23
N THR A 374 -4.58 -6.03 -20.56
CA THR A 374 -3.70 -6.91 -21.34
C THR A 374 -4.53 -7.64 -22.40
N ASP A 375 -3.94 -7.81 -23.58
CA ASP A 375 -4.51 -8.62 -24.66
C ASP A 375 -4.02 -10.08 -24.60
N ASP A 376 -3.07 -10.41 -23.72
CA ASP A 376 -2.56 -11.77 -23.56
C ASP A 376 -3.55 -12.66 -22.81
N GLN A 377 -4.27 -13.50 -23.56
CA GLN A 377 -5.29 -14.42 -23.03
C GLN A 377 -4.74 -15.48 -22.07
N ASN A 378 -3.42 -15.69 -22.04
CA ASN A 378 -2.79 -16.64 -21.11
C ASN A 378 -2.42 -15.98 -19.77
N ASP A 379 -2.44 -14.66 -19.69
CA ASP A 379 -2.22 -13.94 -18.44
C ASP A 379 -3.52 -13.98 -17.60
N PRO A 380 -3.49 -14.39 -16.32
CA PRO A 380 -4.68 -14.35 -15.46
C PRO A 380 -5.29 -12.95 -15.27
N GLN A 381 -4.56 -11.88 -15.62
CA GLN A 381 -5.09 -10.52 -15.69
C GLN A 381 -6.10 -10.33 -16.81
N TRP A 382 -6.01 -11.08 -17.91
CA TRP A 382 -6.88 -10.92 -19.07
C TRP A 382 -8.36 -11.09 -18.72
N GLU A 383 -8.72 -12.14 -17.99
CA GLU A 383 -10.11 -12.38 -17.58
C GLU A 383 -10.62 -11.26 -16.65
N ARG A 384 -9.77 -10.81 -15.72
CA ARG A 384 -10.08 -9.71 -14.79
C ARG A 384 -10.38 -8.42 -15.57
N SER A 385 -9.51 -8.05 -16.51
CA SER A 385 -9.67 -6.86 -17.38
C SER A 385 -10.91 -6.94 -18.27
N ASN A 386 -11.20 -8.07 -18.91
CA ASN A 386 -12.36 -8.20 -19.79
C ASN A 386 -13.68 -8.10 -19.01
N ARG A 387 -13.81 -8.80 -17.88
CA ARG A 387 -15.03 -8.72 -17.06
C ARG A 387 -15.26 -7.32 -16.50
N ALA A 388 -14.19 -6.61 -16.11
CA ALA A 388 -14.31 -5.22 -15.68
C ALA A 388 -14.75 -4.32 -16.84
N TYR A 389 -14.19 -4.51 -18.04
CA TYR A 389 -14.61 -3.78 -19.23
C TYR A 389 -16.08 -4.00 -19.57
N ASP A 390 -16.59 -5.22 -19.46
CA ASP A 390 -18.01 -5.54 -19.68
C ASP A 390 -18.91 -4.78 -18.71
N VAL A 391 -18.56 -4.73 -17.42
CA VAL A 391 -19.30 -3.95 -16.41
C VAL A 391 -19.23 -2.46 -16.72
N LEU A 392 -18.04 -1.92 -16.97
CA LEU A 392 -17.82 -0.49 -17.19
C LEU A 392 -18.50 0.01 -18.47
N SER A 393 -18.49 -0.79 -19.55
CA SER A 393 -19.06 -0.41 -20.85
C SER A 393 -20.59 -0.46 -20.86
N THR A 394 -21.19 -1.29 -20.02
CA THR A 394 -22.64 -1.44 -19.92
C THR A 394 -23.27 -0.55 -18.85
N THR A 395 -22.52 -0.12 -17.83
CA THR A 395 -23.01 0.78 -16.78
C THR A 395 -23.06 2.24 -17.21
N THR A 396 -23.55 3.08 -16.32
CA THR A 396 -23.49 4.55 -16.37
C THR A 396 -23.00 5.07 -15.03
N ASP A 397 -22.61 6.33 -14.95
CA ASP A 397 -22.31 6.96 -13.66
C ASP A 397 -23.59 7.50 -12.97
N ALA A 398 -23.42 8.16 -11.82
CA ALA A 398 -24.50 8.75 -11.03
C ALA A 398 -25.27 9.86 -11.78
N LYS A 399 -24.66 10.50 -12.78
CA LYS A 399 -25.30 11.50 -13.65
C LYS A 399 -25.87 10.91 -14.94
N GLY A 400 -25.84 9.58 -15.08
CA GLY A 400 -26.38 8.86 -16.23
C GLY A 400 -25.48 8.88 -17.47
N ARG A 401 -24.23 9.35 -17.38
CA ARG A 401 -23.29 9.32 -18.51
C ARG A 401 -22.81 7.90 -18.74
N LYS A 402 -22.64 7.53 -20.01
CA LYS A 402 -21.88 6.34 -20.39
C LYS A 402 -20.40 6.59 -20.12
N LEU A 403 -19.71 5.58 -19.59
CA LEU A 403 -18.29 5.70 -19.25
C LEU A 403 -17.44 5.61 -20.52
N GLU A 404 -16.55 6.57 -20.71
CA GLU A 404 -15.38 6.42 -21.57
C GLU A 404 -14.35 5.56 -20.85
N ILE A 405 -13.84 4.51 -21.50
CA ILE A 405 -12.87 3.59 -20.93
C ILE A 405 -11.55 3.72 -21.68
N ILE A 406 -10.53 4.25 -21.02
CA ILE A 406 -9.17 4.32 -21.54
C ILE A 406 -8.39 3.11 -21.02
N LYS A 407 -7.94 2.24 -21.91
CA LYS A 407 -7.13 1.07 -21.57
C LYS A 407 -5.69 1.49 -21.34
N ILE A 408 -5.15 1.16 -20.18
CA ILE A 408 -3.75 1.37 -19.82
C ILE A 408 -3.05 0.02 -19.88
N PRO A 409 -2.00 -0.17 -20.71
CA PRO A 409 -1.39 -1.48 -20.88
C PRO A 409 -0.72 -1.93 -19.57
N CYS A 410 -0.86 -3.20 -19.18
CA CYS A 410 -0.11 -3.74 -18.05
C CYS A 410 1.39 -3.86 -18.38
N PRO A 411 2.30 -3.73 -17.39
CA PRO A 411 3.68 -4.20 -17.55
C PRO A 411 3.70 -5.71 -17.83
N PRO A 412 4.83 -6.27 -18.32
CA PRO A 412 4.96 -7.73 -18.35
C PRO A 412 4.86 -8.27 -16.92
N PRO A 413 4.40 -9.53 -16.70
CA PRO A 413 4.35 -10.11 -15.37
C PRO A 413 5.70 -10.01 -14.66
N LEU A 414 5.70 -9.35 -13.49
CA LEU A 414 6.89 -9.19 -12.66
C LEU A 414 6.79 -10.13 -11.47
N PHE A 415 7.92 -10.72 -11.10
CA PHE A 415 8.01 -11.65 -9.99
C PHE A 415 9.06 -11.18 -8.99
N ARG A 416 8.84 -11.52 -7.72
CA ARG A 416 9.83 -11.30 -6.67
C ARG A 416 11.00 -12.25 -6.85
N THR A 417 12.23 -11.74 -6.80
CA THR A 417 13.43 -12.59 -6.84
C THR A 417 13.76 -13.15 -5.46
N TYR A 418 14.56 -14.23 -5.41
CA TYR A 418 15.09 -14.76 -4.16
C TYR A 418 15.85 -13.71 -3.34
N LYS A 419 16.72 -12.92 -4.00
CA LYS A 419 17.48 -11.86 -3.35
C LYS A 419 16.57 -10.79 -2.73
N GLU A 420 15.51 -10.40 -3.42
CA GLU A 420 14.56 -9.41 -2.91
C GLU A 420 13.77 -9.94 -1.71
N ALA A 421 13.37 -11.22 -1.74
CA ALA A 421 12.70 -11.89 -0.62
C ALA A 421 13.61 -12.03 0.61
N GLU A 422 14.87 -12.43 0.42
CA GLU A 422 15.87 -12.61 1.49
C GLU A 422 16.37 -11.29 2.09
N GLY A 423 16.14 -10.17 1.41
CA GLY A 423 16.61 -8.86 1.85
C GLY A 423 15.85 -8.28 3.05
N VAL A 424 14.69 -8.85 3.41
CA VAL A 424 13.92 -8.45 4.60
C VAL A 424 14.50 -9.12 5.86
N HIS A 425 14.39 -8.45 7.02
CA HIS A 425 14.94 -8.99 8.26
C HIS A 425 14.46 -10.43 8.55
N PRO A 426 15.35 -11.39 8.88
CA PRO A 426 15.00 -12.83 8.93
C PRO A 426 13.93 -13.19 9.96
N ASP A 427 13.74 -12.37 11.00
CA ASP A 427 12.71 -12.58 12.01
C ASP A 427 11.32 -12.02 11.63
N HIS A 428 11.13 -11.41 10.46
CA HIS A 428 9.83 -10.82 10.05
C HIS A 428 8.66 -11.80 10.21
N ILE A 429 8.82 -13.05 9.73
CA ILE A 429 7.80 -14.10 9.85
C ILE A 429 7.53 -14.45 11.31
N LYS A 430 8.57 -14.56 12.15
CA LYS A 430 8.42 -14.88 13.59
C LYS A 430 7.67 -13.79 14.33
N LEU A 431 7.82 -12.54 13.87
CA LEU A 431 7.13 -11.37 14.43
C LEU A 431 5.72 -11.19 13.86
N GLY A 432 5.28 -12.04 12.93
CA GLY A 432 3.91 -12.04 12.39
C GLY A 432 3.72 -11.23 11.11
N TYR A 433 4.80 -10.74 10.48
CA TYR A 433 4.73 -10.07 9.18
C TYR A 433 4.45 -11.09 8.06
N CYS A 434 3.80 -10.61 6.99
CA CYS A 434 3.55 -11.38 5.78
C CYS A 434 4.87 -11.85 5.15
N PRO A 435 5.04 -13.16 4.86
CA PRO A 435 6.22 -13.67 4.20
C PRO A 435 6.45 -13.01 2.83
N ARG A 436 7.72 -12.73 2.50
CA ARG A 436 8.11 -12.33 1.15
C ARG A 436 8.50 -13.56 0.36
N ILE A 437 7.57 -14.07 -0.44
CA ILE A 437 7.73 -15.34 -1.16
C ILE A 437 8.48 -15.09 -2.48
N PRO A 438 9.62 -15.75 -2.75
CA PRO A 438 10.25 -15.72 -4.06
C PRO A 438 9.30 -16.25 -5.14
N GLU A 439 9.43 -15.74 -6.37
CA GLU A 439 8.63 -16.14 -7.54
C GLU A 439 7.13 -15.84 -7.43
N GLU A 440 6.69 -15.18 -6.37
CA GLU A 440 5.33 -14.63 -6.31
C GLU A 440 5.19 -13.47 -7.29
N ARG A 441 4.06 -13.45 -8.01
CA ARG A 441 3.70 -12.38 -8.94
C ARG A 441 3.43 -11.09 -8.16
N LEU A 442 4.08 -10.01 -8.57
CA LEU A 442 3.85 -8.68 -8.02
C LEU A 442 2.66 -8.03 -8.74
N PRO A 443 1.81 -7.25 -8.02
CA PRO A 443 0.66 -6.55 -8.60
C PRO A 443 1.08 -5.30 -9.37
N ALA A 444 1.96 -5.45 -10.36
CA ALA A 444 2.52 -4.34 -11.12
C ALA A 444 1.49 -3.74 -12.09
N THR A 445 1.27 -2.44 -12.01
CA THR A 445 0.28 -1.69 -12.80
C THR A 445 0.65 -0.22 -12.89
N TYR A 446 0.33 0.44 -14.01
CA TYR A 446 0.47 1.89 -14.16
C TYR A 446 -0.77 2.66 -13.69
N ILE A 447 -1.86 1.95 -13.35
CA ILE A 447 -3.04 2.57 -12.74
C ILE A 447 -2.71 3.14 -11.36
N ASN A 448 -1.73 2.57 -10.65
CA ASN A 448 -1.30 3.03 -9.34
C ASN A 448 -0.39 4.28 -9.42
N HIS A 449 -0.85 5.31 -10.13
CA HIS A 449 -0.23 6.63 -10.27
C HIS A 449 -0.91 7.65 -9.35
N TYR A 450 -0.20 8.70 -8.96
CA TYR A 450 -0.79 9.82 -8.21
C TYR A 450 -1.09 11.01 -9.13
N VAL A 451 -2.28 11.59 -8.99
CA VAL A 451 -2.70 12.76 -9.76
C VAL A 451 -2.52 14.03 -8.90
N ALA A 452 -1.46 14.80 -9.16
CA ALA A 452 -1.20 16.09 -8.52
C ALA A 452 -1.75 17.24 -9.38
N ASN A 453 -2.04 18.40 -8.81
CA ASN A 453 -2.64 19.57 -9.49
C ASN A 453 -2.21 19.78 -10.96
N GLY A 454 -0.91 19.89 -11.23
CA GLY A 454 -0.36 20.12 -12.58
C GLY A 454 0.38 18.91 -13.18
N GLY A 455 0.31 17.73 -12.56
CA GLY A 455 1.14 16.60 -12.92
C GLY A 455 0.57 15.25 -12.55
N VAL A 456 1.08 14.20 -13.19
CA VAL A 456 0.76 12.81 -12.86
C VAL A 456 2.06 12.08 -12.63
N VAL A 457 2.21 11.44 -11.48
CA VAL A 457 3.43 10.68 -11.14
C VAL A 457 3.09 9.20 -11.23
N MET A 458 3.61 8.53 -12.26
CA MET A 458 3.32 7.13 -12.57
C MET A 458 4.52 6.22 -12.25
N PRO A 459 4.28 4.95 -11.91
CA PRO A 459 5.36 3.99 -11.74
C PRO A 459 6.02 3.66 -13.08
N SER A 460 7.30 3.29 -13.05
CA SER A 460 8.05 2.74 -14.17
C SER A 460 8.78 1.48 -13.74
N PHE A 461 8.69 0.45 -14.56
CA PHE A 461 9.22 -0.89 -14.28
C PHE A 461 10.36 -1.30 -15.22
N GLY A 462 10.59 -0.53 -16.28
CA GLY A 462 11.67 -0.70 -17.23
C GLY A 462 13.06 -0.37 -16.69
N GLY A 463 14.07 -0.78 -17.44
CA GLY A 463 15.47 -0.61 -17.08
C GLY A 463 16.41 -1.44 -17.95
N PRO A 464 17.73 -1.39 -17.69
CA PRO A 464 18.71 -2.20 -18.40
C PRO A 464 18.33 -3.69 -18.37
N GLY A 465 18.22 -4.30 -19.55
CA GLY A 465 17.82 -5.71 -19.70
C GLY A 465 16.31 -5.97 -19.66
N LEU A 466 15.46 -4.95 -19.47
CA LEU A 466 13.99 -5.07 -19.41
C LEU A 466 13.32 -4.31 -20.56
N ALA A 467 13.69 -4.65 -21.80
CA ALA A 467 13.24 -3.93 -23.00
C ALA A 467 11.72 -3.85 -23.12
N ARG A 468 11.01 -4.98 -22.89
CA ARG A 468 9.55 -5.02 -22.98
C ARG A 468 8.87 -4.16 -21.92
N ALA A 469 9.37 -4.17 -20.68
CA ALA A 469 8.85 -3.29 -19.64
C ALA A 469 9.11 -1.81 -19.97
N THR A 470 10.28 -1.50 -20.53
CA THR A 470 10.64 -0.13 -20.96
C THR A 470 9.73 0.39 -22.07
N GLU A 471 9.37 -0.46 -23.03
CA GLU A 471 8.39 -0.12 -24.08
C GLU A 471 7.01 0.15 -23.46
N LEU A 472 6.55 -0.72 -22.55
CA LEU A 472 5.26 -0.60 -21.89
C LEU A 472 5.19 0.62 -20.95
N ASP A 473 6.29 1.00 -20.30
CA ASP A 473 6.39 2.26 -19.54
C ASP A 473 6.08 3.45 -20.46
N GLY A 474 6.65 3.46 -21.68
CA GLY A 474 6.43 4.51 -22.68
C GLY A 474 4.99 4.57 -23.18
N LEU A 475 4.40 3.42 -23.52
CA LEU A 475 3.01 3.33 -23.96
C LEU A 475 2.03 3.75 -22.86
N ALA A 476 2.28 3.37 -21.61
CA ALA A 476 1.47 3.79 -20.48
C ALA A 476 1.59 5.29 -20.21
N LEU A 477 2.80 5.86 -20.31
CA LEU A 477 3.02 7.30 -20.22
C LEU A 477 2.21 8.05 -21.29
N GLU A 478 2.24 7.61 -22.54
CA GLU A 478 1.46 8.22 -23.62
C GLU A 478 -0.06 8.13 -23.36
N ALA A 479 -0.54 6.98 -22.87
CA ALA A 479 -1.95 6.78 -22.56
C ALA A 479 -2.40 7.70 -21.40
N LEU A 480 -1.60 7.79 -20.33
CA LEU A 480 -1.86 8.70 -19.21
C LEU A 480 -1.77 10.17 -19.66
N GLN A 481 -0.84 10.52 -20.55
CA GLN A 481 -0.73 11.89 -21.06
C GLN A 481 -1.95 12.31 -21.88
N LYS A 482 -2.56 11.36 -22.62
CA LYS A 482 -3.84 11.57 -23.30
C LYS A 482 -5.02 11.65 -22.32
N ALA A 483 -4.99 10.87 -21.25
CA ALA A 483 -6.00 10.92 -20.19
C ALA A 483 -5.98 12.24 -19.42
N TYR A 484 -4.80 12.83 -19.21
CA TYR A 484 -4.59 14.08 -18.48
C TYR A 484 -3.90 15.14 -19.35
N PRO A 485 -4.60 15.71 -20.35
CA PRO A 485 -3.98 16.59 -21.35
C PRO A 485 -3.45 17.92 -20.77
N ASP A 486 -3.95 18.33 -19.61
CA ASP A 486 -3.59 19.53 -18.88
C ASP A 486 -2.47 19.30 -17.83
N ARG A 487 -1.97 18.06 -17.70
CA ARG A 487 -0.97 17.67 -16.70
C ARG A 487 0.28 17.11 -17.35
N LYS A 488 1.42 17.34 -16.71
CA LYS A 488 2.69 16.70 -17.10
C LYS A 488 2.79 15.31 -16.48
N VAL A 489 2.91 14.27 -17.30
CA VAL A 489 3.17 12.91 -16.78
C VAL A 489 4.66 12.72 -16.52
N VAL A 490 5.01 12.20 -15.34
CA VAL A 490 6.37 11.90 -14.90
C VAL A 490 6.43 10.44 -14.45
N ALA A 491 7.29 9.66 -15.08
CA ALA A 491 7.54 8.28 -14.68
C ALA A 491 8.67 8.20 -13.65
N VAL A 492 8.45 7.43 -12.57
CA VAL A 492 9.43 7.23 -11.48
C VAL A 492 9.60 5.74 -11.25
N LYS A 493 10.86 5.28 -11.13
CA LYS A 493 11.15 3.90 -10.76
C LYS A 493 10.67 3.62 -9.34
N SER A 494 9.87 2.57 -9.18
CA SER A 494 9.18 2.26 -7.93
C SER A 494 9.11 0.74 -7.68
N ARG A 495 10.19 0.03 -8.01
CA ARG A 495 10.26 -1.44 -7.86
C ARG A 495 10.32 -1.83 -6.39
N ASP A 496 11.08 -1.10 -5.58
CA ASP A 496 11.16 -1.36 -4.15
C ASP A 496 9.85 -1.08 -3.41
N VAL A 497 9.06 -0.10 -3.87
CA VAL A 497 7.67 0.08 -3.43
C VAL A 497 6.81 -1.14 -3.83
N LEU A 498 6.90 -1.56 -5.10
CA LEU A 498 6.14 -2.70 -5.65
C LEU A 498 6.36 -4.02 -4.89
N LEU A 499 7.56 -4.26 -4.35
CA LEU A 499 7.88 -5.51 -3.65
C LEU A 499 6.96 -5.81 -2.46
N ASN A 500 6.28 -4.79 -1.94
CA ASN A 500 5.35 -4.85 -0.81
C ASN A 500 3.88 -4.67 -1.20
N ALA A 501 3.52 -5.02 -2.45
CA ALA A 501 2.16 -5.17 -2.99
C ALA A 501 1.37 -3.88 -3.32
N GLY A 502 2.03 -2.71 -3.34
CA GLY A 502 1.42 -1.45 -3.77
C GLY A 502 2.39 -0.59 -4.58
N ASN A 503 2.00 0.62 -4.97
CA ASN A 503 2.90 1.54 -5.65
C ASN A 503 2.63 3.01 -5.28
N ILE A 504 2.91 3.95 -6.19
CA ILE A 504 2.87 5.40 -5.95
C ILE A 504 1.53 5.83 -5.34
N HIS A 505 0.40 5.39 -5.87
CA HIS A 505 -0.91 5.78 -5.34
C HIS A 505 -1.15 5.26 -3.92
N CYS A 506 -0.64 4.06 -3.58
CA CYS A 506 -0.79 3.46 -2.24
C CYS A 506 0.04 4.18 -1.16
N ILE A 507 1.06 4.96 -1.52
CA ILE A 507 1.93 5.66 -0.57
C ILE A 507 1.61 7.15 -0.45
N THR A 508 0.58 7.62 -1.15
CA THR A 508 0.16 9.01 -1.23
C THR A 508 -1.30 9.17 -0.84
N GLN A 509 -1.62 10.28 -0.18
CA GLN A 509 -2.99 10.70 0.08
C GLN A 509 -3.12 12.18 -0.24
N GLN A 510 -3.97 12.52 -1.21
CA GLN A 510 -4.25 13.91 -1.56
C GLN A 510 -4.99 14.63 -0.43
N PHE A 511 -4.62 15.90 -0.23
CA PHE A 511 -5.35 16.83 0.62
C PHE A 511 -6.06 17.86 -0.27
N PRO A 512 -7.40 17.76 -0.45
CA PRO A 512 -8.16 18.68 -1.29
C PRO A 512 -8.05 20.14 -0.82
N ALA A 513 -8.09 21.09 -1.77
CA ALA A 513 -8.07 22.51 -1.45
C ALA A 513 -9.41 23.00 -0.89
N ALA A 514 -9.35 23.84 0.14
CA ALA A 514 -10.44 24.71 0.60
C ALA A 514 -10.33 26.11 -0.01
N TRP A 515 -11.42 26.88 -0.05
CA TRP A 515 -11.42 28.30 -0.48
C TRP A 515 -12.54 29.13 0.13
#